data_AF-A0A952FDV5-F1
#
_entry.id   AF-A0A952FDV5-F1
#
_cell.length_a   1.000
_cell.length_b   1.000
_cell.length_c   1.000
_cell.angle_alpha   90.00
_cell.angle_beta   90.00
_cell.angle_gamma   90.00
#
_symmetry.space_group_name_H-M   'P 1'
#
loop_
_entity.id
_entity.type
_entity.pdbx_description
1 polymer ?
#
loop_
_entity_poly.entity_id
_entity_poly.type
_entity_poly.pdbx_seq_one_letter_code
_entity_poly.pdbx_strand_id
1 'polypeptide(L)'
;HALGTVCDLHHGLANALMIDTVLAWNYESAPAKFDELAHVCGVAGGGKAFVPWLKQLKESLGITGSLSAHGVKREHLPRLVEIATADICHQTNPRPCKAEDFQRLFEAAL
;
A
#
# COMPACT_ATOMS: atom_id res chain seq x y z
N HIS A 1 -10.06 0.97 2.12
CA HIS A 1 -11.31 1.31 2.85
C HIS A 1 -11.13 1.39 4.37
N ALA A 2 -10.54 0.37 5.04
CA ALA A 2 -10.39 0.35 6.51
C ALA A 2 -9.83 1.63 7.15
N LEU A 3 -8.78 2.23 6.57
CA LEU A 3 -8.20 3.50 7.08
C LEU A 3 -9.21 4.66 7.10
N GLY A 4 -10.07 4.76 6.09
CA GLY A 4 -11.15 5.75 6.06
C GLY A 4 -12.21 5.44 7.13
N THR A 5 -12.56 4.18 7.32
CA THR A 5 -13.56 3.77 8.32
C THR A 5 -13.09 3.96 9.76
N VAL A 6 -11.81 3.69 10.06
CA VAL A 6 -11.30 3.68 11.44
C VAL A 6 -10.68 5.03 11.83
N CYS A 7 -10.00 5.69 10.90
CA CYS A 7 -9.19 6.88 11.18
C CYS A 7 -9.69 8.13 10.46
N ASP A 8 -10.86 8.07 9.80
CA ASP A 8 -11.44 9.18 9.00
C ASP A 8 -10.47 9.73 7.94
N LEU A 9 -9.61 8.86 7.42
CA LEU A 9 -8.59 9.25 6.45
C LEU A 9 -9.21 9.40 5.05
N HIS A 10 -8.93 10.54 4.40
CA HIS A 10 -9.39 10.77 3.03
C HIS A 10 -8.93 9.63 2.10
N HIS A 11 -9.86 9.09 1.31
CA HIS A 11 -9.66 7.85 0.55
C HIS A 11 -8.42 7.87 -0.36
N GLY A 12 -8.21 8.98 -1.07
CA GLY A 12 -7.05 9.15 -1.94
C GLY A 12 -5.72 9.14 -1.17
N LEU A 13 -5.69 9.77 0.00
CA LEU A 13 -4.51 9.81 0.86
C LEU A 13 -4.23 8.43 1.45
N ALA A 14 -5.25 7.72 1.94
CA ALA A 14 -5.10 6.36 2.46
C ALA A 14 -4.47 5.40 1.44
N ASN A 15 -4.93 5.42 0.19
CA ASN A 15 -4.32 4.61 -0.86
C ASN A 15 -2.91 5.06 -1.18
N ALA A 16 -2.67 6.37 -1.30
CA ALA A 16 -1.35 6.88 -1.60
C ALA A 16 -0.32 6.54 -0.51
N LEU A 17 -0.71 6.51 0.77
CA LEU A 17 0.17 6.10 1.88
C LEU A 17 0.48 4.60 1.87
N MET A 18 -0.44 3.76 1.39
CA MET A 18 -0.28 2.30 1.42
C MET A 18 0.31 1.70 0.13
N ILE A 19 0.20 2.39 -1.01
CA ILE A 19 0.41 1.80 -2.34
C ILE A 19 1.82 1.22 -2.51
N ASP A 20 2.87 1.91 -2.07
CA ASP A 20 4.25 1.44 -2.21
C ASP A 20 4.54 0.25 -1.29
N THR A 21 4.01 0.23 -0.07
CA THR A 21 4.13 -0.89 0.87
C THR A 21 3.49 -2.16 0.29
N VAL A 22 2.26 -2.05 -0.21
CA VAL A 22 1.52 -3.19 -0.76
C VAL A 22 2.13 -3.67 -2.08
N LEU A 23 2.56 -2.75 -2.95
CA LEU A 23 3.21 -3.11 -4.21
C LEU A 23 4.57 -3.78 -3.97
N ALA A 24 5.37 -3.32 -3.00
CA ALA A 24 6.62 -4.00 -2.65
C ALA A 24 6.37 -5.46 -2.23
N TRP A 25 5.32 -5.71 -1.44
CA TRP A 25 4.93 -7.06 -1.01
C TRP A 25 4.38 -7.94 -2.16
N ASN A 26 3.68 -7.33 -3.11
CA ASN A 26 3.08 -8.01 -4.26
C ASN A 26 4.08 -8.27 -5.41
N TYR A 27 5.27 -7.65 -5.39
CA TYR A 27 6.23 -7.73 -6.49
C TYR A 27 6.53 -9.17 -6.93
N GLU A 28 6.82 -10.05 -5.97
CA GLU A 28 7.17 -11.46 -6.24
C GLU A 28 6.03 -12.26 -6.87
N SER A 29 4.78 -11.86 -6.65
CA SER A 29 3.60 -12.55 -7.18
C SER A 29 3.24 -12.13 -8.61
N ALA A 30 3.78 -11.01 -9.10
CA ALA A 30 3.44 -10.49 -10.42
C ALA A 30 4.59 -9.71 -11.11
N PRO A 31 5.85 -10.21 -11.14
CA PRO A 31 7.01 -9.44 -11.58
C PRO A 31 6.87 -8.85 -12.99
N ALA A 32 6.30 -9.61 -13.94
CA ALA A 32 6.07 -9.13 -15.30
C ALA A 32 5.13 -7.91 -15.37
N LYS A 33 4.14 -7.82 -14.47
CA LYS A 33 3.27 -6.64 -14.39
C LYS A 33 4.03 -5.41 -13.89
N PHE A 34 5.02 -5.59 -13.03
CA PHE A 34 5.88 -4.49 -12.60
C PHE A 34 6.81 -4.01 -13.71
N ASP A 35 7.32 -4.92 -14.55
CA ASP A 35 8.07 -4.54 -15.75
C ASP A 35 7.20 -3.72 -16.71
N GLU A 36 5.94 -4.11 -16.91
CA GLU A 36 4.96 -3.34 -17.69
C GLU A 36 4.71 -1.96 -17.08
N LEU A 37 4.46 -1.89 -15.76
CA LEU A 37 4.29 -0.61 -15.05
C LEU A 37 5.51 0.30 -15.21
N ALA A 38 6.72 -0.24 -15.03
CA ALA A 38 7.96 0.50 -15.23
C ALA A 38 8.12 1.00 -16.67
N HIS A 39 7.82 0.16 -17.65
CA HIS A 39 7.89 0.51 -19.06
C HIS A 39 6.93 1.67 -19.41
N VAL A 40 5.65 1.55 -19.00
CA VAL A 40 4.61 2.57 -19.28
C VAL A 40 4.94 3.89 -18.60
N CYS A 41 5.48 3.86 -17.39
CA CYS A 41 5.88 5.06 -16.66
C CYS A 41 7.26 5.62 -17.06
N GLY A 42 7.97 5.00 -18.01
CA GLY A 42 9.29 5.44 -18.45
C GLY A 42 10.39 5.28 -17.39
N VAL A 43 10.24 4.32 -16.48
CA VAL A 43 11.17 4.07 -15.37
C VAL A 43 12.32 3.18 -15.83
N ALA A 44 13.54 3.73 -15.82
CA ALA A 44 14.74 2.95 -16.08
C ALA A 44 15.01 1.93 -14.95
N GLY A 45 15.46 0.72 -15.31
CA GLY A 45 15.76 -0.34 -14.34
C GLY A 45 14.66 -1.40 -14.17
N GLY A 46 13.58 -1.31 -14.96
CA GLY A 46 12.52 -2.32 -15.00
C GLY A 46 11.66 -2.37 -13.72
N GLY A 47 10.92 -3.45 -13.52
CA GLY A 47 9.92 -3.55 -12.45
C GLY A 47 10.49 -3.39 -11.04
N LYS A 48 11.77 -3.75 -10.83
CA LYS A 48 12.46 -3.54 -9.54
C LYS A 48 12.63 -2.07 -9.19
N ALA A 49 12.71 -1.20 -10.20
CA ALA A 49 12.84 0.24 -10.01
C ALA A 49 11.48 0.95 -9.87
N PHE A 50 10.36 0.28 -10.17
CA PHE A 50 9.04 0.89 -10.16
C PHE A 50 8.62 1.41 -8.78
N VAL A 51 8.72 0.59 -7.73
CA VAL A 51 8.33 1.01 -6.36
C VAL A 51 9.23 2.13 -5.81
N PRO A 52 10.58 2.07 -5.95
CA PRO A 52 11.44 3.20 -5.61
C PRO A 52 11.08 4.50 -6.35
N TRP A 53 10.81 4.42 -7.65
CA TRP A 53 10.37 5.58 -8.42
C TRP A 53 9.01 6.12 -7.93
N LEU A 54 8.05 5.24 -7.63
CA LEU A 54 6.74 5.62 -7.11
C LEU A 54 6.85 6.37 -5.77
N LYS A 55 7.76 5.97 -4.90
CA LYS A 55 8.06 6.68 -3.65
C LYS A 55 8.56 8.11 -3.91
N GLN A 56 9.48 8.28 -4.85
CA GLN A 56 9.98 9.60 -5.24
C GLN A 56 8.87 10.47 -5.87
N LEU A 57 8.01 9.88 -6.70
CA LEU A 57 6.86 10.57 -7.27
C LEU A 57 5.93 11.08 -6.17
N LYS A 58 5.55 10.23 -5.20
CA LYS A 58 4.74 10.63 -4.05
C LYS A 58 5.36 11.80 -3.28
N GLU A 59 6.65 11.73 -2.99
CA GLU A 59 7.39 12.81 -2.31
C GLU A 59 7.34 14.12 -3.09
N SER A 60 7.53 14.07 -4.42
CA SER A 60 7.45 15.27 -5.28
C SER A 60 6.07 15.93 -5.31
N LEU A 61 5.02 15.16 -5.01
CA LEU A 61 3.64 15.62 -4.91
C LEU A 61 3.26 16.05 -3.48
N GLY A 62 4.18 16.00 -2.52
CA GLY A 62 3.93 16.33 -1.11
C GLY A 62 3.25 15.21 -0.31
N ILE A 63 3.07 14.01 -0.89
CA ILE A 63 2.53 12.85 -0.19
C ILE A 63 3.66 12.18 0.58
N THR A 64 3.86 12.64 1.80
CA THR A 64 5.00 12.26 2.65
C THR A 64 4.54 11.70 3.99
N GLY A 65 5.47 11.07 4.71
CA GLY A 65 5.24 10.50 6.01
C GLY A 65 4.60 9.11 5.99
N SER A 66 4.53 8.52 7.18
CA SER A 66 3.90 7.22 7.42
C SER A 66 2.47 7.38 7.92
N LEU A 67 1.74 6.29 8.09
CA LEU A 67 0.38 6.33 8.64
C LEU A 67 0.31 7.04 10.00
N SER A 68 1.35 6.92 10.84
CA SER A 68 1.39 7.61 12.14
C SER A 68 1.50 9.13 12.03
N ALA A 69 2.16 9.64 10.99
CA ALA A 69 2.17 11.07 10.69
C ALA A 69 0.77 11.61 10.32
N HIS A 70 -0.16 10.72 9.95
CA HIS A 70 -1.53 11.02 9.54
C HIS A 70 -2.57 10.48 10.55
N GLY A 71 -2.19 10.37 11.83
CA GLY A 71 -3.14 10.11 12.92
C GLY A 71 -3.48 8.63 13.15
N VAL A 72 -2.89 7.71 12.40
CA VAL A 72 -3.06 6.27 12.65
C VAL A 72 -2.19 5.83 13.83
N LYS A 73 -2.77 5.09 14.75
CA LYS A 73 -2.08 4.61 15.95
C LYS A 73 -2.07 3.09 15.99
N ARG A 74 -1.11 2.52 16.72
CA ARG A 74 -1.02 1.06 16.93
C ARG A 74 -2.30 0.46 17.53
N GLU A 75 -3.00 1.21 18.37
CA GLU A 75 -4.30 0.80 18.95
C GLU A 75 -5.41 0.61 17.91
N HIS A 76 -5.30 1.21 16.72
CA HIS A 76 -6.26 1.05 15.63
C HIS A 76 -6.05 -0.26 14.85
N LEU A 77 -4.87 -0.89 14.94
CA LEU A 77 -4.50 -2.04 14.10
C LEU A 77 -5.49 -3.21 14.17
N PRO A 78 -5.97 -3.66 15.35
CA PRO A 78 -6.91 -4.78 15.40
C PRO A 78 -8.18 -4.51 14.58
N ARG A 79 -8.73 -3.30 14.67
CA ARG A 79 -9.93 -2.91 13.92
C ARG A 79 -9.64 -2.71 12.42
N LEU A 80 -8.47 -2.17 12.07
CA LEU A 80 -8.04 -2.03 10.69
C LEU A 80 -7.91 -3.39 10.00
N VAL A 81 -7.32 -4.38 10.67
CA VAL A 81 -7.17 -5.74 10.14
C VAL A 81 -8.51 -6.44 9.98
N GLU A 82 -9.39 -6.34 10.97
CA GLU A 82 -10.74 -6.90 10.90
C GLU A 82 -11.50 -6.40 9.66
N ILE A 83 -11.55 -5.07 9.47
CA ILE A 83 -12.25 -4.46 8.34
C ILE A 83 -11.57 -4.82 7.01
N ALA A 84 -10.23 -4.75 6.94
CA ALA A 84 -9.49 -5.07 5.71
C ALA A 84 -9.69 -6.54 5.30
N THR A 85 -9.78 -7.46 6.26
CA THR A 85 -10.01 -8.89 6.00
C THR A 85 -11.42 -9.16 5.48
N ALA A 86 -12.42 -8.42 5.96
CA ALA A 86 -13.81 -8.53 5.53
C ALA A 86 -14.10 -7.83 4.18
N ASP A 87 -13.20 -6.98 3.72
CA ASP A 87 -13.35 -6.21 2.49
C ASP A 87 -13.17 -7.10 1.24
N ILE A 88 -14.12 -7.08 0.31
CA ILE A 88 -14.06 -7.96 -0.87
C ILE A 88 -12.94 -7.59 -1.85
N CYS A 89 -12.38 -6.38 -1.80
CA CYS A 89 -11.39 -5.92 -2.78
C CYS A 89 -10.10 -6.72 -2.74
N HIS A 90 -9.74 -7.36 -1.62
CA HIS A 90 -8.51 -8.16 -1.55
C HIS A 90 -8.62 -9.50 -2.29
N GLN A 91 -9.83 -9.95 -2.63
CA GLN A 91 -10.04 -11.24 -3.31
C GLN A 91 -9.40 -11.31 -4.70
N THR A 92 -9.12 -10.16 -5.32
CA THR A 92 -8.45 -10.06 -6.63
C THR A 92 -6.99 -9.62 -6.52
N ASN A 93 -6.43 -9.52 -5.31
CA ASN A 93 -5.02 -9.24 -5.12
C ASN A 93 -4.17 -10.39 -5.71
N PRO A 94 -3.06 -10.12 -6.43
CA PRO A 94 -2.25 -11.19 -7.05
C PRO A 94 -1.63 -12.15 -6.03
N ARG A 95 -1.55 -11.73 -4.77
CA ARG A 95 -1.12 -12.55 -3.63
C ARG A 95 -2.30 -12.76 -2.68
N PRO A 96 -2.74 -13.99 -2.40
CA PRO A 96 -3.81 -14.22 -1.44
C PRO A 96 -3.49 -13.59 -0.07
N CYS A 97 -4.40 -12.75 0.43
CA CYS A 97 -4.22 -12.03 1.69
C CYS A 97 -4.84 -12.80 2.86
N LYS A 98 -4.16 -12.81 4.00
CA LYS A 98 -4.70 -13.22 5.29
C LYS A 98 -4.66 -12.07 6.30
N ALA A 99 -5.35 -12.22 7.43
CA ALA A 99 -5.36 -11.22 8.50
C ALA A 99 -3.94 -10.85 8.97
N GLU A 100 -3.04 -11.83 9.04
CA GLU A 100 -1.65 -11.62 9.44
C GLU A 100 -0.86 -10.79 8.40
N ASP A 101 -1.20 -10.90 7.12
CA ASP A 101 -0.59 -10.09 6.07
C ASP A 101 -1.04 -8.62 6.21
N PHE A 102 -2.34 -8.38 6.45
CA PHE A 102 -2.84 -7.03 6.72
C PHE A 102 -2.17 -6.41 7.94
N GLN A 103 -2.03 -7.17 9.04
CA GLN A 103 -1.31 -6.71 10.23
C GLN A 103 0.11 -6.24 9.87
N ARG A 104 0.88 -7.08 9.17
CA ARG A 104 2.25 -6.76 8.76
C ARG A 104 2.32 -5.55 7.82
N LEU A 105 1.37 -5.43 6.89
CA LEU A 105 1.33 -4.32 5.93
C LEU A 105 1.01 -3.00 6.62
N PHE A 106 0.06 -2.98 7.55
CA PHE A 106 -0.22 -1.77 8.35
C PHE A 106 0.95 -1.41 9.26
N GLU A 107 1.59 -2.40 9.89
CA GLU A 107 2.79 -2.17 10.71
C GLU A 107 3.97 -1.63 9.89
N ALA A 108 4.17 -2.12 8.67
CA ALA A 108 5.23 -1.65 7.78
C ALA A 108 4.98 -0.22 7.28
N ALA A 109 3.72 0.23 7.27
CA ALA A 109 3.34 1.57 6.84
C ALA A 109 3.15 2.57 8.01
N LEU A 110 3.20 2.11 9.27
CA LEU A 110 3.07 2.94 10.47
C LEU A 110 4.30 3.79 10.75
#